data_AF-A0A5D4KE01-F1
#
_entry.id   AF-A0A5D4KE01-F1
#
_cell.length_a   1.000
_cell.length_b   1.000
_cell.length_c   1.000
_cell.angle_alpha   90.00
_cell.angle_beta   90.00
_cell.angle_gamma   90.00
#
_symmetry.space_group_name_H-M   'P 1'
#
loop_
_entity.id
_entity.type
_entity.pdbx_description
1 polymer ?
#
loop_
_entity_poly.entity_id
_entity_poly.type
_entity_poly.pdbx_seq_one_letter_code
_entity_poly.pdbx_strand_id
1 'polypeptide(L)'
;MKEESEKEKMLLVELEAFQKSYSPDTIDISEIIKDMTNLWPNLSVEDKRQFVQLSVKELWVDKISTKRSPESLKIMDIKFQ
;
A
#
# COMPACT_ATOMS: atom_id res chain seq x y z
N MET A 1 -20.89 -25.22 -33.74
CA MET A 1 -19.89 -26.09 -33.07
C MET A 1 -18.44 -25.84 -33.53
N LYS A 2 -18.12 -25.70 -34.82
CA LYS A 2 -16.71 -25.42 -35.25
C LYS A 2 -16.25 -23.97 -35.04
N GLU A 3 -17.09 -22.98 -35.40
CA GLU A 3 -16.74 -21.55 -35.27
C GLU A 3 -16.57 -21.09 -33.81
N GLU A 4 -17.31 -21.68 -32.88
CA GLU A 4 -17.24 -21.36 -31.45
C GLU A 4 -15.88 -21.79 -30.86
N SER A 5 -15.39 -22.95 -31.27
CA SER A 5 -14.07 -23.47 -30.89
C SER A 5 -12.92 -22.64 -31.47
N GLU A 6 -13.08 -22.09 -32.67
CA GLU A 6 -12.07 -21.21 -33.28
C GLU A 6 -12.00 -19.85 -32.58
N LYS A 7 -13.15 -19.30 -32.18
CA LYS A 7 -13.23 -18.05 -31.41
C LYS A 7 -12.64 -18.20 -30.01
N GLU A 8 -12.90 -19.31 -29.31
CA GLU A 8 -12.28 -19.59 -28.01
C GLU A 8 -10.75 -19.66 -28.10
N LYS A 9 -10.21 -20.31 -29.14
CA LYS A 9 -8.76 -20.38 -29.36
C LYS A 9 -8.15 -19.01 -29.60
N MET A 10 -8.82 -18.16 -30.37
CA MET A 10 -8.37 -16.78 -30.61
C MET A 10 -8.32 -15.99 -29.30
N LEU A 11 -9.36 -16.11 -28.48
CA LEU A 11 -9.45 -15.44 -27.18
C LEU A 11 -8.36 -15.90 -26.21
N LEU A 12 -8.05 -17.20 -26.19
CA LEU A 12 -6.97 -17.75 -25.37
C LEU A 12 -5.60 -17.23 -25.79
N VAL A 13 -5.33 -17.15 -27.10
CA VAL A 13 -4.06 -16.60 -27.62
C VAL A 13 -3.92 -15.12 -27.24
N GLU A 14 -5.00 -14.36 -27.32
CA GLU A 14 -5.00 -12.94 -26.98
C GLU A 14 -4.83 -12.73 -25.46
N LEU A 15 -5.46 -13.56 -24.63
CA LEU A 15 -5.26 -13.57 -23.18
C LEU A 15 -3.83 -13.95 -22.78
N GLU A 16 -3.23 -14.96 -23.43
CA GLU A 16 -1.83 -15.33 -23.19
C GLU A 16 -0.87 -14.21 -23.63
N ALA A 17 -1.16 -13.52 -24.73
CA ALA A 17 -0.39 -12.36 -25.17
C ALA A 17 -0.50 -11.20 -24.18
N PHE A 18 -1.70 -10.93 -23.66
CA PHE A 18 -1.93 -9.95 -22.59
C PHE A 18 -1.20 -10.33 -21.30
N GLN A 19 -1.19 -11.60 -20.91
CA GLN A 19 -0.50 -12.04 -19.70
C GLN A 19 1.03 -11.97 -19.84
N LYS A 20 1.57 -12.18 -21.04
CA LYS A 20 3.01 -12.02 -21.33
C LYS A 20 3.44 -10.56 -21.43
N SER A 21 2.55 -9.66 -21.87
CA SER A 21 2.81 -8.22 -21.89
C SER A 21 2.56 -7.56 -20.53
N TYR A 22 1.77 -8.20 -19.66
CA TYR A 22 1.64 -7.87 -18.25
C TYR A 22 2.91 -8.31 -17.51
N SER A 23 4.00 -7.57 -17.73
CA SER A 23 5.02 -7.41 -16.72
C SER A 23 4.32 -6.69 -15.56
N PRO A 24 4.04 -7.33 -14.41
CA PRO A 24 3.79 -6.52 -13.23
C PRO A 24 5.07 -5.71 -13.09
N ASP A 25 4.99 -4.39 -13.32
CA ASP A 25 6.07 -3.50 -12.95
C ASP A 25 6.43 -3.93 -11.54
N THR A 26 7.60 -4.55 -11.38
CA THR A 26 8.11 -4.89 -10.06
C THR A 26 8.47 -3.55 -9.47
N ILE A 27 7.45 -2.89 -8.94
CA ILE A 27 7.58 -1.66 -8.19
C ILE A 27 8.54 -2.02 -7.09
N ASP A 28 9.73 -1.43 -7.13
CA ASP A 28 10.70 -1.65 -6.09
C ASP A 28 10.19 -0.93 -4.84
N ILE A 29 9.50 -1.70 -4.01
CA ILE A 29 8.96 -1.25 -2.73
C ILE A 29 10.10 -0.65 -1.88
N SER A 30 11.34 -1.11 -2.04
CA SER A 30 12.48 -0.57 -1.31
C SER A 30 12.82 0.87 -1.72
N GLU A 31 12.73 1.21 -3.01
CA GLU A 31 12.94 2.58 -3.50
C GLU A 31 11.83 3.51 -3.01
N ILE A 32 10.57 3.06 -3.05
CA ILE A 32 9.44 3.84 -2.52
C ILE A 32 9.60 4.10 -1.03
N ILE A 33 9.96 3.08 -0.24
CA ILE A 33 10.18 3.23 1.21
C ILE A 33 11.33 4.20 1.48
N LYS A 34 12.41 4.11 0.69
CA LYS A 34 13.56 5.01 0.82
C LYS A 34 13.17 6.45 0.52
N ASP A 35 12.44 6.70 -0.55
CA ASP A 35 11.97 8.04 -0.91
C ASP A 35 10.99 8.59 0.12
N MET A 36 10.06 7.78 0.60
CA MET A 36 9.16 8.17 1.69
C MET A 36 9.93 8.55 2.97
N THR A 37 10.94 7.76 3.34
CA THR A 37 11.77 8.04 4.53
C THR A 37 12.56 9.33 4.37
N ASN A 38 13.08 9.60 3.17
CA ASN A 38 13.83 10.82 2.87
C ASN A 38 12.94 12.07 2.81
N LEU A 39 11.70 11.93 2.32
CA LEU A 39 10.75 13.03 2.19
C LEU A 39 10.03 13.33 3.51
N TRP A 40 9.85 12.33 4.37
CA TRP A 40 9.11 12.45 5.63
C TRP A 40 9.52 13.68 6.48
N PRO A 41 10.80 13.98 6.72
CA PRO A 41 11.20 15.15 7.50
C PRO A 41 10.72 16.47 6.88
N ASN A 42 10.67 16.54 5.55
CA ASN A 42 10.35 17.75 4.78
C ASN A 42 8.84 17.99 4.63
N LEU A 43 8.00 17.01 4.97
CA LEU A 43 6.55 17.17 4.93
C LEU A 43 6.05 18.05 6.08
N SER A 44 5.03 18.85 5.79
CA SER A 44 4.31 19.62 6.80
C SER A 44 3.63 18.71 7.81
N VAL A 45 3.24 19.26 8.96
CA VAL A 45 2.51 18.50 9.98
C VAL A 45 1.14 18.08 9.45
N GLU A 46 0.52 18.91 8.63
CA GLU A 46 -0.75 18.66 7.96
C GLU A 46 -0.64 17.47 7.00
N ASP A 47 0.40 17.43 6.16
CA ASP A 47 0.62 16.35 5.20
C ASP A 47 0.91 15.02 5.91
N LYS A 48 1.73 15.05 6.96
CA LYS A 48 2.00 13.88 7.82
C LYS A 48 0.72 13.34 8.44
N ARG A 49 -0.15 14.23 8.92
CA ARG A 49 -1.45 13.83 9.50
C ARG A 49 -2.34 13.17 8.45
N GLN A 50 -2.48 13.77 7.28
CA GLN A 50 -3.29 13.21 6.19
C GLN A 50 -2.75 11.83 5.78
N PHE A 51 -1.43 11.72 5.62
CA PHE A 51 -0.79 10.46 5.30
C PHE A 51 -1.13 9.37 6.32
N VAL A 52 -0.98 9.64 7.62
CA VAL A 52 -1.31 8.68 8.69
C VAL A 52 -2.79 8.31 8.66
N GLN A 53 -3.69 9.27 8.42
CA GLN A 53 -5.14 9.02 8.33
C GLN A 53 -5.53 8.12 7.16
N LEU A 54 -4.84 8.24 6.02
CA LEU A 54 -5.10 7.42 4.85
C LEU A 54 -4.49 6.02 4.96
N SER A 55 -3.32 5.91 5.61
CA SER A 55 -2.55 4.67 5.66
C SER A 55 -2.89 3.79 6.85
N VAL A 56 -3.27 4.36 7.99
CA VAL A 56 -3.55 3.61 9.22
C VAL A 56 -5.03 3.26 9.32
N LYS A 57 -5.31 1.96 9.45
CA LYS A 57 -6.65 1.42 9.65
C LYS A 57 -7.00 1.30 11.14
N GLU A 58 -6.12 0.69 11.92
CA GLU A 58 -6.28 0.50 13.36
C GLU A 58 -4.96 0.84 14.07
N LEU A 59 -5.07 1.49 15.23
CA LEU A 59 -3.92 1.87 16.06
C LEU A 59 -4.20 1.44 17.50
N TRP A 60 -3.36 0.55 18.04
CA TRP A 60 -3.44 0.14 19.44
C TRP A 60 -2.45 0.94 20.28
N VAL A 61 -2.96 1.56 21.34
CA VAL A 61 -2.16 2.37 22.26
C VAL A 61 -2.39 1.92 23.70
N ASP A 62 -1.30 1.82 24.44
CA ASP A 62 -1.33 1.57 25.88
C ASP A 62 -1.05 2.85 26.65
N LYS A 63 -1.75 3.02 27.75
CA LYS A 63 -1.52 4.13 28.68
C LYS A 63 -0.40 3.78 29.64
N ILE A 64 0.73 4.48 29.51
CA ILE A 64 1.93 4.25 30.34
C ILE A 64 2.07 5.26 31.49
N SER A 65 1.27 6.34 31.49
CA SER A 65 1.26 7.33 32.56
C SER A 65 -0.14 7.85 32.85
N THR A 66 -0.37 8.28 34.09
CA THR A 66 -1.63 8.89 34.53
C THR A 66 -1.77 10.34 34.07
N LYS A 67 -0.67 10.99 33.67
CA LYS A 67 -0.67 12.33 33.10
C LYS A 67 -1.39 12.34 31.75
N ARG A 68 -2.05 13.46 31.43
CA ARG A 68 -2.66 13.66 30.10
C ARG A 68 -1.65 14.35 29.21
N SER A 69 -0.78 13.59 28.57
CA SER A 69 0.17 14.09 27.57
C SER A 69 0.40 13.05 26.46
N PRO A 70 0.87 13.43 25.27
CA PRO A 70 1.20 12.49 24.20
C PRO A 70 2.23 11.44 24.62
N GLU A 71 3.21 11.82 25.45
CA GLU A 71 4.25 10.94 25.97
C GLU A 71 3.72 9.94 27.00
N SER A 72 2.44 10.07 27.40
CA SER A 72 1.77 9.15 28.31
C SER A 72 1.14 7.95 27.60
N LEU A 73 1.26 7.89 26.26
CA LEU A 73 0.79 6.80 25.42
C LEU A 73 1.97 6.10 24.76
N LYS A 74 1.90 4.76 24.71
CA LYS A 74 2.83 3.93 23.94
C LYS A 74 2.07 3.28 22.80
N ILE A 75 2.56 3.44 21.58
CA ILE A 75 2.02 2.71 20.42
C ILE A 75 2.48 1.25 20.54
N MET A 76 1.52 0.34 20.58
CA MET A 76 1.76 -1.10 20.74
C MET A 76 1.76 -1.79 19.39
N ASP A 77 0.80 -1.44 18.53
CA ASP A 77 0.67 -2.01 17.21
C ASP A 77 -0.07 -1.04 16.26
N ILE A 78 0.22 -1.17 14.96
CA ILE A 78 -0.35 -0.37 13.89
C ILE A 78 -0.75 -1.30 12.76
N LYS A 79 -2.02 -1.25 12.37
CA LYS A 79 -2.52 -1.95 11.20
C LYS A 79 -2.74 -0.95 10.07
N PHE A 80 -2.08 -1.20 8.95
CA PHE A 80 -2.25 -0.40 7.74
C PHE A 80 -3.44 -0.92 6.90
N GLN A 81 -3.92 -0.10 5.96
CA GLN A 81 -5.01 -0.47 5.04
C GLN A 81 -4.66 -1.66 4.14
#